data_AF-A0A2M7YZB6-F1
#
_entry.id   AF-A0A2M7YZB6-F1
#
_cell.length_a   1.000
_cell.length_b   1.000
_cell.length_c   1.000
_cell.angle_alpha   90.00
_cell.angle_beta   90.00
_cell.angle_gamma   90.00
#
_symmetry.space_group_name_H-M   'P 1'
#
loop_
_entity.id
_entity.type
_entity.pdbx_description
1 polymer ?
#
loop_
_entity_poly.entity_id
_entity_poly.type
_entity_poly.pdbx_seq_one_letter_code
_entity_poly.pdbx_strand_id
1 'polypeptide(L)' 'ALVEHAQEALTHAQAAQKDVKNPHLDEGVHELMEAVEHGKKGHADVGTKHAKSAVMHLKEVK' A
#
# COMPACT_ATOMS: atom_id res chain seq x y z
N ALA A 1 11.77 1.57 8.36
CA ALA A 1 11.73 0.53 7.31
C ALA A 1 10.29 0.17 6.90
N LEU A 2 9.63 -0.90 7.39
CA LEU A 2 8.32 -1.33 6.85
C LEU A 2 7.24 -0.23 6.89
N VAL A 3 6.93 0.29 8.09
CA VAL A 3 5.87 1.29 8.28
C VAL A 3 6.20 2.58 7.53
N GLU A 4 7.44 3.04 7.63
CA GLU A 4 7.96 4.23 6.98
C GLU A 4 7.79 4.17 5.44
N HIS A 5 8.30 3.12 4.79
CA HIS A 5 8.17 2.99 3.34
C HIS A 5 6.72 2.74 2.90
N ALA A 6 5.92 2.02 3.69
CA ALA A 6 4.51 1.84 3.39
C ALA A 6 3.73 3.16 3.47
N GLN A 7 4.05 4.07 4.40
CA GLN A 7 3.44 5.41 4.49
C GLN A 7 3.85 6.32 3.33
N GLU A 8 5.12 6.27 2.91
CA GLU A 8 5.60 7.01 1.74
C GLU A 8 4.89 6.52 0.46
N ALA A 9 4.87 5.20 0.24
CA ALA A 9 4.16 4.60 -0.88
C ALA A 9 2.66 4.94 -0.86
N LEU A 10 2.03 4.91 0.32
CA LEU A 10 0.61 5.25 0.49
C LEU A 10 0.34 6.69 0.07
N THR A 11 1.21 7.62 0.47
CA THR A 11 1.11 9.04 0.10
C THR A 11 1.13 9.21 -1.42
N HIS A 12 2.04 8.53 -2.12
CA HIS A 12 2.11 8.58 -3.57
C HIS A 12 0.89 7.92 -4.25
N ALA A 13 0.46 6.75 -3.76
CA ALA A 13 -0.68 6.03 -4.33
C ALA A 13 -2.00 6.81 -4.15
N GLN A 14 -2.22 7.44 -2.99
CA GLN A 14 -3.37 8.32 -2.75
C GLN A 14 -3.33 9.59 -3.60
N ALA A 15 -2.13 10.13 -3.87
CA ALA A 15 -2.00 11.25 -4.81
C ALA A 15 -2.44 10.83 -6.22
N ALA A 16 -2.04 9.63 -6.68
CA ALA A 16 -2.45 9.10 -7.97
C ALA A 16 -3.97 8.83 -8.08
N GLN A 17 -4.65 8.42 -7.00
CA GLN A 17 -6.10 8.14 -7.00
C GLN A 17 -6.99 9.34 -7.39
N LYS A 18 -6.44 10.56 -7.31
CA LYS A 18 -7.14 11.78 -7.72
C LYS A 18 -7.37 11.82 -9.23
N ASP A 19 -6.37 11.35 -9.99
CA ASP A 19 -6.34 11.48 -11.45
C ASP A 19 -6.48 10.12 -12.15
N VAL A 20 -6.14 9.03 -11.47
CA VAL A 20 -6.17 7.68 -12.01
C VAL A 20 -7.32 6.89 -11.39
N LYS A 21 -8.30 6.50 -12.21
CA LYS A 21 -9.36 5.56 -11.84
C LYS A 21 -8.97 4.16 -12.27
N ASN A 22 -8.41 3.39 -11.36
CA ASN A 22 -7.97 2.01 -11.61
C ASN A 22 -8.24 1.16 -10.36
N PRO A 23 -8.97 0.05 -10.45
CA PRO A 23 -9.27 -0.79 -9.29
C PRO A 23 -8.01 -1.35 -8.63
N HIS A 24 -6.94 -1.60 -9.38
CA HIS A 24 -5.66 -2.02 -8.80
C HIS A 24 -4.97 -0.89 -8.03
N LEU A 25 -5.18 0.37 -8.41
CA LEU A 25 -4.68 1.49 -7.61
C LEU A 25 -5.43 1.58 -6.28
N ASP A 26 -6.75 1.39 -6.29
CA ASP A 26 -7.57 1.40 -5.09
C ASP A 26 -7.21 0.25 -4.13
N GLU A 27 -7.06 -0.97 -4.65
CA GLU A 27 -6.60 -2.12 -3.86
C GLU A 27 -5.16 -1.93 -3.35
N GLY A 28 -4.27 -1.37 -4.18
CA GLY A 28 -2.90 -1.04 -3.77
C GLY A 28 -2.87 -0.06 -2.59
N VAL A 29 -3.74 0.94 -2.59
CA VAL A 29 -3.91 1.89 -1.46
C VAL A 29 -4.45 1.19 -0.22
N HIS A 30 -5.48 0.35 -0.36
CA HIS A 30 -6.03 -0.41 0.76
C HIS A 30 -4.97 -1.30 1.43
N GLU A 31 -4.22 -2.06 0.63
CA GLU A 31 -3.15 -2.93 1.12
C GLU A 31 -2.02 -2.14 1.80
N LEU A 32 -1.69 -0.94 1.32
CA LEU A 32 -0.72 -0.07 2.00
C LEU A 32 -1.25 0.44 3.36
N MET A 33 -2.55 0.75 3.46
CA MET A 33 -3.16 1.10 4.75
C MET A 33 -3.05 -0.04 5.76
N GLU A 34 -3.38 -1.27 5.35
CA GLU A 34 -3.25 -2.46 6.18
C GLU A 34 -1.80 -2.73 6.58
N ALA A 35 -0.85 -2.55 5.66
CA ALA A 35 0.59 -2.69 5.94
C ALA A 35 1.05 -1.71 7.03
N VAL A 36 0.59 -0.46 6.96
CA VAL A 36 0.89 0.57 7.97
C VAL A 36 0.24 0.23 9.31
N GLU A 37 -1.04 -0.18 9.32
CA GLU A 37 -1.76 -0.52 10.54
C GLU A 37 -1.12 -1.70 11.26
N HIS A 38 -0.89 -2.81 10.56
CA HIS A 38 -0.26 -4.00 11.14
C HIS A 38 1.19 -3.75 11.53
N GLY A 39 1.94 -2.99 10.72
CA GLY A 39 3.32 -2.61 11.05
C GLY A 39 3.40 -1.76 12.33
N LYS A 40 2.47 -0.82 12.55
CA LYS A 40 2.40 -0.02 13.80
C LYS A 40 2.06 -0.85 15.04
N LYS A 41 1.31 -1.95 14.88
CA LYS A 41 1.02 -2.92 15.94
C LYS A 41 2.18 -3.89 16.22
N GLY A 42 3.29 -3.79 15.48
CA GLY A 42 4.41 -4.73 15.59
C GLY A 42 4.18 -6.06 14.87
N HIS A 43 3.09 -6.21 14.11
CA HIS A 43 2.78 -7.41 13.34
C HIS A 43 3.56 -7.43 12.01
N ALA A 44 4.90 -7.47 12.10
CA ALA A 44 5.80 -7.31 10.95
C ALA A 44 5.51 -8.30 9.80
N ASP A 45 5.18 -9.55 10.11
CA ASP A 45 4.85 -10.57 9.10
C ASP A 45 3.58 -10.24 8.33
N VAL A 46 2.54 -9.77 9.03
CA VAL A 46 1.25 -9.41 8.42
C VAL A 46 1.41 -8.13 7.60
N GLY A 47 2.08 -7.12 8.15
CA GLY A 47 2.36 -5.89 7.42
C GLY A 47 3.21 -6.13 6.16
N THR A 48 4.15 -7.07 6.20
CA THR A 48 4.95 -7.47 5.02
C THR A 48 4.11 -8.16 3.95
N LYS A 49 3.12 -8.98 4.33
CA LYS A 49 2.20 -9.61 3.37
C LYS A 49 1.36 -8.55 2.63
N HIS A 50 0.79 -7.61 3.37
CA HIS A 50 0.04 -6.49 2.79
C HIS A 50 0.91 -5.61 1.89
N ALA A 51 2.14 -5.26 2.31
CA ALA A 51 3.06 -4.50 1.48
C ALA A 51 3.41 -5.22 0.16
N LYS A 52 3.54 -6.56 0.16
CA LYS A 52 3.74 -7.34 -1.07
C LYS A 52 2.50 -7.35 -1.96
N SER A 53 1.31 -7.47 -1.38
CA SER A 53 0.03 -7.41 -2.10
C SER A 53 -0.15 -6.03 -2.76
N ALA A 54 0.15 -4.96 -2.03
CA ALA A 54 0.18 -3.60 -2.57
C ALA A 54 1.11 -3.48 -3.78
N VAL A 55 2.35 -3.98 -3.68
CA VAL A 55 3.29 -3.95 -4.82
C VAL A 55 2.78 -4.74 -6.01
N MET A 56 2.12 -5.88 -5.80
CA MET A 56 1.51 -6.65 -6.89
C MET A 56 0.44 -5.83 -7.60
N HIS A 57 -0.48 -5.22 -6.88
CA HIS A 57 -1.54 -4.39 -7.47
C HIS A 57 -1.00 -3.14 -8.16
N LEU A 58 -0.08 -2.41 -7.52
CA LEU A 58 0.47 -1.17 -8.09
C LEU A 58 1.26 -1.40 -9.39
N LYS A 59 1.79 -2.60 -9.62
CA LYS A 59 2.43 -2.97 -10.90
C LYS A 59 1.44 -3.13 -12.06
N GLU A 60 0.17 -3.39 -11.77
CA GLU A 60 -0.89 -3.51 -12.76
C GLU A 60 -1.53 -2.16 -13.12
N VAL A 61 -1.12 -1.08 -12.44
CA VAL A 61 -1.51 0.29 -12.77
C VAL A 61 -0.66 0.76 -13.96
N LYS A 62 -1.33 1.00 -15.10
CA LYS A 62 -0.71 1.46 -16.36
C LYS A 62 -0.87 2.95 -16.56
#